data_AF-A0AAU1MMD7-F1
#
_entry.id   AF-A0AAU1MMD7-F1
#
_cell.length_a   1.000
_cell.length_b   1.000
_cell.length_c   1.000
_cell.angle_alpha   90.00
_cell.angle_beta   90.00
_cell.angle_gamma   90.00
#
_symmetry.space_group_name_H-M   'P 1'
#
loop_
_entity.id
_entity.type
_entity.pdbx_description
1 polymer ?
#
loop_
_entity_poly.entity_id
_entity_poly.type
_entity_poly.pdbx_seq_one_letter_code
_entity_poly.pdbx_strand_id
1 'polypeptide(L)' 'MSAHDIRVEKGHAEPEEVAALTAILLARAAAAPTDSPALRGRDKAGWRRLERQHGFRAPHSWQG' A
#
# COMPACT_ATOMS: atom_id res chain seq x y z
N MET A 1 -7.21 -24.88 -1.51
CA MET A 1 -6.86 -23.48 -1.18
C MET A 1 -5.71 -23.07 -2.08
N SER A 2 -5.97 -22.38 -3.19
CA SER A 2 -4.88 -21.88 -4.03
C SER A 2 -4.24 -20.69 -3.35
N ALA A 3 -3.02 -20.90 -2.87
CA ALA A 3 -2.10 -19.86 -2.41
C ALA A 3 -1.50 -19.19 -3.65
N HIS A 4 -2.20 -18.22 -4.21
CA HIS A 4 -1.55 -17.25 -5.06
C HIS A 4 -1.52 -15.97 -4.25
N ASP A 5 -0.33 -15.54 -3.85
CA ASP A 5 -0.14 -14.34 -3.02
C ASP A 5 -0.59 -13.05 -3.73
N ILE A 6 -0.90 -13.13 -5.04
CA ILE A 6 -1.32 -12.02 -5.90
C ILE A 6 -2.38 -12.51 -6.90
N ARG A 7 -3.46 -11.73 -7.08
CA ARG A 7 -4.51 -11.96 -8.07
C ARG A 7 -4.82 -10.69 -8.86
N VAL A 8 -5.06 -10.83 -10.17
CA VAL A 8 -5.58 -9.75 -11.02
C VAL A 8 -7.10 -9.75 -10.91
N GLU A 9 -7.67 -8.69 -10.32
CA GLU A 9 -9.12 -8.56 -10.13
C GLU A 9 -9.85 -8.05 -11.37
N LYS A 10 -9.17 -7.24 -12.20
CA LYS A 10 -9.73 -6.63 -13.41
C LYS A 10 -8.64 -6.45 -14.45
N GLY A 11 -9.01 -6.60 -15.72
CA GLY A 11 -8.08 -6.49 -16.85
C GLY A 11 -7.21 -7.74 -17.04
N HIS A 12 -6.23 -7.63 -17.92
CA HIS A 12 -5.17 -8.62 -18.12
C HIS A 12 -3.83 -7.94 -17.81
N ALA A 13 -2.93 -8.68 -17.18
CA ALA A 13 -1.56 -8.25 -16.99
C ALA A 13 -0.69 -9.08 -17.93
N GLU A 14 0.10 -8.40 -18.75
CA GLU A 14 1.05 -9.07 -19.62
C GLU A 14 2.13 -9.77 -18.77
N PRO A 15 2.77 -10.83 -19.30
CA PRO A 15 3.81 -11.57 -18.57
C PRO A 15 4.91 -10.66 -18.00
N GLU A 16 5.32 -9.64 -18.76
CA GLU A 16 6.32 -8.65 -18.38
C GLU A 16 5.89 -7.82 -17.15
N GLU A 17 4.61 -7.47 -17.05
CA GLU A 17 4.06 -6.70 -15.94
C GLU A 17 4.02 -7.53 -14.65
N VAL A 18 3.65 -8.82 -14.76
CA VAL A 18 3.69 -9.77 -13.64
C VAL A 18 5.13 -9.99 -13.16
N ALA A 19 6.08 -10.11 -14.10
CA ALA A 19 7.51 -10.24 -13.79
C ALA A 19 8.04 -9.00 -13.08
N ALA A 20 7.69 -7.81 -13.55
CA ALA A 20 8.09 -6.54 -12.93
C ALA A 20 7.57 -6.43 -11.49
N LEU A 21 6.29 -6.74 -11.25
CA LEU A 21 5.71 -6.75 -9.90
C LEU A 21 6.43 -7.74 -8.98
N THR A 22 6.70 -8.94 -9.49
CA THR A 22 7.43 -9.97 -8.72
C THR A 22 8.83 -9.52 -8.36
N ALA A 23 9.57 -8.94 -9.32
CA ALA A 23 10.92 -8.43 -9.11
C ALA A 23 10.94 -7.32 -8.04
N ILE A 24 9.98 -6.40 -8.08
CA ILE A 24 9.84 -5.33 -7.08
C ILE A 24 9.56 -5.93 -5.69
N LEU A 25 8.64 -6.89 -5.58
CA LEU A 25 8.31 -7.51 -4.29
C LEU A 25 9.51 -8.24 -3.69
N LEU A 26 10.25 -9.00 -4.51
CA LEU A 26 11.47 -9.68 -4.08
C LEU A 26 12.55 -8.68 -3.65
N ALA A 27 12.75 -7.60 -4.42
CA ALA A 27 13.72 -6.56 -4.07
C ALA A 27 13.36 -5.88 -2.75
N ARG A 28 12.07 -5.60 -2.50
CA ARG A 28 11.61 -5.02 -1.23
C ARG A 28 11.76 -5.97 -0.06
N ALA A 29 11.49 -7.26 -0.26
CA ALA A 29 11.69 -8.28 0.77
C ALA A 29 13.17 -8.41 1.14
N ALA A 30 14.06 -8.39 0.13
CA ALA A 30 15.51 -8.42 0.35
C ALA A 30 16.04 -7.15 1.04
N ALA A 31 15.42 -5.99 0.79
CA ALA A 31 15.77 -4.72 1.41
C ALA A 31 15.10 -4.49 2.78
N ALA A 32 14.27 -5.43 3.26
CA ALA A 32 13.57 -5.27 4.52
C ALA A 32 14.57 -5.29 5.70
N PRO A 33 14.58 -4.27 6.57
CA PRO A 33 15.45 -4.27 7.75
C PRO A 33 15.05 -5.41 8.71
N THR A 34 16.05 -6.14 9.21
CA THR A 34 15.88 -7.28 10.13
C THR A 34 15.21 -6.87 11.44
N ASP A 35 15.48 -5.67 11.92
CA ASP A 35 14.73 -5.04 13.01
C ASP A 35 13.46 -4.43 12.43
N SER A 36 12.43 -5.26 12.26
CA SER A 36 11.07 -4.73 12.16
C SER A 36 10.76 -4.07 13.50
N PRO A 37 10.57 -2.73 13.57
CA PRO A 37 10.07 -2.13 14.79
C PRO A 37 8.75 -2.84 15.12
N ALA A 38 8.69 -3.49 16.28
CA ALA A 38 7.48 -4.15 16.79
C ALA A 38 6.32 -3.21 16.49
N LEU A 39 5.37 -3.64 15.62
CA LEU A 39 4.31 -2.79 15.05
C LEU A 39 3.87 -1.76 16.09
N ARG A 40 4.45 -0.55 16.07
CA ARG A 40 4.01 0.52 16.97
C ARG A 40 2.59 0.78 16.48
N GLY A 41 1.65 0.48 17.37
CA GLY A 41 0.29 0.07 17.03
C GLY A 41 -0.22 0.82 15.81
N ARG A 42 -0.61 0.05 14.77
CA ARG A 42 -1.09 0.49 13.46
C ARG A 42 -1.37 1.98 13.46
N ASP A 43 -0.69 2.72 12.58
CA ASP A 43 -1.24 3.96 12.04
C ASP A 43 -2.60 3.60 11.46
N LYS A 44 -3.62 3.58 12.32
CA LYS A 44 -5.01 3.61 11.90
C LYS A 44 -5.00 4.81 11.00
N ALA A 45 -5.32 4.59 9.71
CA ALA A 45 -5.56 5.69 8.81
C ALA A 45 -6.36 6.72 9.63
N GLY A 46 -5.86 7.94 9.69
CA GLY A 46 -6.53 8.98 10.45
C GLY A 46 -7.81 9.32 9.70
N TRP A 47 -8.82 8.44 9.74
CA TRP A 47 -10.15 8.70 9.24
C TRP A 47 -10.67 9.80 10.15
N ARG A 48 -10.38 11.04 9.75
CA ARG A 48 -10.70 12.22 10.54
C ARG A 48 -12.20 12.38 10.44
N ARG A 49 -12.83 12.64 11.58
CA ARG A 49 -14.22 13.07 11.63
C ARG A 49 -14.32 14.41 10.93
N LEU A 50 -14.67 14.36 9.65
CA LEU A 50 -14.81 15.54 8.80
C LEU A 50 -15.83 16.51 9.39
N GLU A 51 -16.80 16.03 10.16
CA GLU A 51 -17.75 16.87 10.89
C GLU A 51 -17.13 17.77 11.98
N ARG A 52 -15.87 17.54 12.39
CA ARG A 52 -15.15 18.34 13.41
C ARG A 52 -13.97 19.13 12.85
N GLN A 53 -13.71 19.09 11.55
CA GLN A 53 -12.69 19.93 10.92
C GLN A 53 -13.33 21.19 10.35
N HIS A 54 -12.71 22.35 10.57
CA HIS A 54 -13.06 23.55 9.82
C HIS A 54 -12.84 23.29 8.32
N GLY A 55 -13.89 23.57 7.54
CA GLY A 55 -14.04 23.09 6.18
C GLY A 55 -13.03 23.62 5.16
N PHE A 56 -12.96 22.86 4.07
CA PHE A 56 -12.22 23.08 2.83
C PHE A 56 -10.68 23.01 2.93
N ARG A 57 -10.13 21.87 2.48
CA ARG A 57 -8.73 21.74 2.09
C ARG A 57 -8.62 22.01 0.59
N ALA A 58 -7.55 22.68 0.19
CA ALA A 58 -7.33 23.03 -1.20
C ALA A 58 -7.32 21.76 -2.08
N PRO A 59 -7.94 21.77 -3.28
CA PRO A 59 -8.10 20.58 -4.13
C PRO A 59 -6.78 19.90 -4.55
N HIS A 60 -5.66 20.60 -4.40
CA HIS A 60 -4.34 20.17 -4.83
C HIS A 60 -3.44 19.65 -3.68
N SER A 61 -3.94 19.55 -2.45
CA SER A 61 -3.15 18.98 -1.35
C SER A 61 -3.32 17.46 -1.30
N TRP A 62 -2.26 16.70 -1.58
CA TRP A 62 -2.26 15.24 -1.43
C TRP A 62 -1.72 14.77 -0.08
N GLN A 63 -1.22 15.69 0.76
CA GLN A 63 -0.89 15.40 2.15
C GLN A 63 -2.04 15.87 3.04
N GLY A 64 -2.72 14.90 3.61
CA GLY A 64 -3.75 15.11 4.61
C GLY A 64 -3.16 15.21 6.00
#